data_AF-A0A3S4FUC7-F1
#
_entry.id   AF-A0A3S4FUC7-F1
#
_cell.length_a   1.000
_cell.length_b   1.000
_cell.length_c   1.000
_cell.angle_alpha   90.00
_cell.angle_beta   90.00
_cell.angle_gamma   90.00
#
_symmetry.space_group_name_H-M   'P 1'
#
loop_
_entity.id
_entity.type
_entity.pdbx_description
1 polymer ?
#
loop_
_entity_poly.entity_id
_entity_poly.type
_entity_poly.pdbx_seq_one_letter_code
_entity_poly.pdbx_strand_id
1 'polypeptide(L)' 'MNKLRCMEVFIAVVESGNFSEAAKRLDISSVMVGKMIAQLETLLDTRFAAA' A
#
# COMPACT_ATOMS: atom_id res chain seq x y z
N MET A 1 0.54 -4.15 -12.40
CA MET A 1 0.59 -2.89 -11.63
C MET A 1 2.01 -2.34 -11.71
N ASN A 2 2.21 -1.03 -11.84
CA ASN A 2 3.55 -0.43 -11.95
C ASN A 2 4.05 0.11 -10.60
N LYS A 3 5.37 0.18 -10.41
CA LYS A 3 6.03 0.62 -9.17
C LYS A 3 5.47 1.94 -8.60
N LEU A 4 5.23 2.93 -9.45
CA LEU A 4 4.67 4.23 -9.05
C LEU A 4 3.32 4.10 -8.36
N ARG A 5 2.43 3.25 -8.90
CA ARG A 5 1.11 3.02 -8.32
C ARG A 5 1.18 2.31 -6.97
N CYS A 6 2.15 1.42 -6.77
CA CYS A 6 2.37 0.81 -5.47
C CYS A 6 2.93 1.82 -4.45
N MET A 7 3.78 2.76 -4.87
CA MET A 7 4.28 3.85 -4.02
C MET A 7 3.16 4.83 -3.60
N GLU A 8 2.23 5.16 -4.51
CA GLU A 8 1.04 5.95 -4.16
C GLU A 8 0.20 5.27 -3.07
N VAL A 9 0.00 3.96 -3.17
CA VAL A 9 -0.72 3.18 -2.14
C VAL A 9 0.02 3.20 -0.82
N PHE A 10 1.35 3.05 -0.83
CA PHE A 10 2.15 3.12 0.39
C PHE A 10 2.02 4.48 1.08
N ILE A 11 2.10 5.59 0.34
CA ILE A 11 1.89 6.93 0.89
C ILE A 11 0.50 7.05 1.51
N ALA A 12 -0.55 6.60 0.80
CA ALA A 12 -1.91 6.65 1.31
C ALA A 12 -2.08 5.84 2.60
N VAL A 13 -1.43 4.68 2.73
CA VAL A 13 -1.44 3.87 3.96
C VAL A 13 -0.75 4.60 5.12
N VAL A 14 0.42 5.18 4.88
CA VAL A 14 1.16 5.93 5.91
C VAL A 14 0.39 7.19 6.35
N GLU A 15 -0.21 7.93 5.42
CA GLU A 15 -1.00 9.13 5.74
C GLU A 15 -2.33 8.79 6.44
N SER A 16 -2.95 7.66 6.09
CA SER A 16 -4.25 7.26 6.67
C SER A 16 -4.10 6.44 7.96
N GLY A 17 -2.89 5.96 8.26
CA GLY A 17 -2.56 5.17 9.45
C GLY A 17 -3.08 3.72 9.45
N ASN A 18 -3.92 3.33 8.48
CA ASN A 18 -4.37 1.94 8.33
C ASN A 18 -4.83 1.63 6.90
N PHE A 19 -4.95 0.34 6.59
CA PHE A 19 -5.22 -0.16 5.24
C PHE A 19 -6.68 0.08 4.81
N SER A 20 -7.62 0.12 5.77
CA SER A 20 -9.05 0.30 5.49
C SER A 20 -9.35 1.74 5.07
N GLU A 21 -8.77 2.73 5.74
CA GLU A 21 -8.93 4.15 5.39
C GLU A 21 -8.20 4.49 4.07
N ALA A 22 -7.01 3.93 3.85
CA ALA A 22 -6.31 4.07 2.57
C ALA A 22 -7.12 3.46 1.40
N ALA A 23 -7.73 2.29 1.62
CA ALA A 23 -8.59 1.63 0.65
C ALA A 23 -9.81 2.50 0.27
N LYS A 24 -10.48 3.11 1.27
CA LYS A 24 -11.58 4.05 1.04
C LYS A 24 -11.13 5.27 0.23
N ARG A 25 -9.99 5.88 0.58
CA ARG A 25 -9.44 7.06 -0.12
C ARG A 25 -9.08 6.77 -1.58
N LEU A 26 -8.62 5.56 -1.86
CA LEU A 26 -8.16 5.13 -3.18
C LEU A 26 -9.24 4.42 -4.01
N ASP A 27 -10.44 4.27 -3.46
CA ASP A 27 -11.57 3.54 -4.06
C ASP A 27 -11.19 2.12 -4.52
N ILE A 28 -10.52 1.38 -3.64
CA ILE A 28 -10.14 -0.03 -3.83
C ILE A 28 -10.41 -0.84 -2.57
N SER A 29 -10.26 -2.17 -2.64
CA SER A 29 -10.39 -3.01 -1.44
C SER A 29 -9.14 -2.97 -0.56
N SER A 30 -9.29 -3.13 0.75
CA SER A 30 -8.17 -3.27 1.70
C SER A 30 -7.28 -4.48 1.40
N VAL A 31 -7.85 -5.53 0.79
CA VAL A 31 -7.10 -6.69 0.27
C VAL A 31 -6.18 -6.26 -0.89
N MET A 32 -6.66 -5.41 -1.80
CA MET A 32 -5.86 -4.89 -2.91
C MET A 32 -4.72 -4.01 -2.39
N VAL A 33 -4.99 -3.17 -1.38
CA VAL A 33 -3.95 -2.38 -0.68
C VAL A 33 -2.84 -3.31 -0.17
N GLY A 34 -3.19 -4.36 0.58
CA GLY A 34 -2.19 -5.32 1.10
C GLY A 34 -1.37 -6.01 0.00
N LYS A 35 -2.01 -6.40 -1.11
CA LYS A 35 -1.30 -6.96 -2.28
C LYS A 35 -0.31 -5.98 -2.90
N MET A 36 -0.68 -4.70 -2.98
CA MET A 36 0.16 -3.66 -3.58
C MET A 36 1.34 -3.28 -2.67
N ILE A 37 1.14 -3.30 -1.34
CA ILE A 37 2.23 -3.16 -0.36
C ILE A 37 3.22 -4.33 -0.48
N ALA A 38 2.74 -5.58 -0.46
CA ALA A 38 3.61 -6.75 -0.60
C ALA A 38 4.40 -6.74 -1.92
N GLN A 39 3.77 -6.30 -3.02
CA GLN A 39 4.48 -6.12 -4.29
C GLN A 39 5.56 -5.04 -4.20
N LEU A 40 5.30 -3.92 -3.52
CA LEU A 40 6.30 -2.87 -3.33
C LEU A 40 7.48 -3.36 -2.50
N GLU A 41 7.23 -4.14 -1.46
CA GLU A 41 8.26 -4.79 -0.65
C GLU A 41 9.17 -5.68 -1.50
N THR A 42 8.58 -6.54 -2.35
CA THR A 42 9.35 -7.36 -3.30
C THR A 42 10.16 -6.51 -4.29
N LEU A 43 9.59 -5.43 -4.82
CA LEU A 43 10.27 -4.55 -5.79
C LEU A 43 11.44 -3.76 -5.18
N LEU A 44 11.43 -3.55 -3.86
CA LEU A 44 12.45 -2.80 -3.14
C LEU A 44 13.37 -3.70 -2.30
N ASP A 45 13.15 -5.02 -2.33
CA ASP A 45 13.83 -6.01 -1.49
C ASP A 45 13.88 -5.57 -0.01
N THR A 46 12.76 -5.04 0.48
CA THR A 46 12.64 -4.44 1.81
C THR A 46 11.28 -4.78 2.42
N ARG A 47 11.19 -4.92 3.74
CA ARG A 47 9.93 -5.08 4.46
C ARG A 47 9.59 -3.80 5.21
N PHE A 48 8.36 -3.32 5.08
CA PHE A 48 7.85 -2.23 5.89
C PHE A 48 7.33 -2.83 7.21
N ALA A 49 7.82 -2.35 8.35
CA ALA A 49 7.25 -2.75 9.62
C ALA A 49 5.81 -2.25 9.68
N ALA A 50 4.84 -3.16 9.79
CA ALA A 50 3.46 -2.82 10.11
C ALA A 50 3.47 -2.26 11.55
N ALA A 51 3.50 -0.94 11.68
CA ALA A 51 3.30 -0.23 12.94
C ALA A 51 1.81 -0.03 13.18
#